data_AF-A0A7M1MGA6-F1
#
_entry.id   AF-A0A7M1MGA6-F1
#
_cell.length_a   1.000
_cell.length_b   1.000
_cell.length_c   1.000
_cell.angle_alpha   90.00
_cell.angle_beta   90.00
_cell.angle_gamma   90.00
#
_symmetry.space_group_name_H-M   'P 1'
#
loop_
_entity.id
_entity.type
_entity.pdbx_description
1 polymer ?
#
loop_
_entity_poly.entity_id
_entity_poly.type
_entity_poly.pdbx_seq_one_letter_code
_entity_poly.pdbx_strand_id
1 'polypeptide(L)'
;MNIINSTLPVRMQILEKRAYDRYVLLLNTKKLETKSLIELEVGEEYLAEVYENKGVISFKNLLKKPKIRLFEEGAELIEKLLQEGDEKAWYKKFIIQRLIESKSAYEFEIYKEMFFAFFEGIYHIPFVYEGNRALFEAKKNGNILEVYLYFEIFGALKIIIDNGKITRIQTPFAKVAHFLNEYFKFEVVNTLNPMFVFKRLMDIKG
;
A
#
# COMPACT_ATOMS: atom_id res chain seq x y z
N MET A 1 8.59 -13.47 27.42
CA MET A 1 9.51 -13.13 26.32
C MET A 1 8.65 -12.55 25.22
N ASN A 2 8.65 -11.22 25.03
CA ASN A 2 7.78 -10.55 24.06
C ASN A 2 8.27 -10.87 22.64
N ILE A 3 7.66 -11.87 22.01
CA ILE A 3 8.09 -12.45 20.73
C ILE A 3 7.79 -11.51 19.53
N ILE A 4 7.02 -10.44 19.75
CA ILE A 4 6.53 -9.55 18.69
C ILE A 4 6.56 -8.10 19.21
N ASN A 5 7.29 -7.22 18.54
CA ASN A 5 7.09 -5.78 18.72
C ASN A 5 5.69 -5.45 18.20
N SER A 6 4.75 -5.32 19.14
CA SER A 6 3.33 -5.25 18.82
C SER A 6 2.85 -3.83 18.60
N THR A 7 3.73 -2.82 18.54
CA THR A 7 3.31 -1.41 18.37
C THR A 7 2.92 -1.09 16.92
N LEU A 8 3.46 -1.83 15.95
CA LEU A 8 3.17 -1.65 14.53
C LEU A 8 2.66 -2.95 13.90
N PRO A 9 2.00 -2.88 12.72
CA PRO A 9 1.58 -4.07 12.00
C PRO A 9 2.76 -4.98 11.67
N VAL A 10 2.52 -6.29 11.72
CA VAL A 10 3.54 -7.28 11.39
C VAL A 10 3.31 -7.86 10.02
N ARG A 11 4.40 -8.12 9.31
CA ARG A 11 4.40 -8.84 8.04
C ARG A 11 4.23 -10.33 8.27
N MET A 12 3.30 -10.93 7.55
CA MET A 12 3.08 -12.37 7.50
C MET A 12 2.98 -12.85 6.06
N GLN A 13 3.59 -13.99 5.75
CA GLN A 13 3.50 -14.63 4.43
C GLN A 13 2.65 -15.88 4.53
N ILE A 14 1.71 -16.07 3.61
CA ILE A 14 0.86 -17.26 3.57
C ILE A 14 1.59 -18.36 2.80
N LEU A 15 1.97 -19.43 3.47
CA LEU A 15 2.75 -20.51 2.87
C LEU A 15 1.87 -21.59 2.25
N GLU A 16 0.76 -21.94 2.91
CA GLU A 16 -0.06 -23.08 2.53
C GLU A 16 -1.49 -22.96 3.09
N LYS A 17 -2.48 -23.43 2.31
CA LYS A 17 -3.86 -23.65 2.78
C LYS A 17 -4.01 -25.13 3.10
N ARG A 18 -4.16 -25.47 4.39
CA ARG A 18 -4.22 -26.86 4.89
C ARG A 18 -5.63 -27.44 4.85
N ALA A 19 -6.62 -26.60 5.10
CA ALA A 19 -8.03 -26.95 5.06
C ALA A 19 -8.86 -25.72 4.68
N TYR A 20 -10.19 -25.83 4.73
CA TYR A 20 -11.11 -24.77 4.34
C TYR A 20 -10.78 -23.40 4.96
N ASP A 21 -10.63 -23.34 6.29
CA ASP A 21 -10.34 -22.13 7.07
C ASP A 21 -8.93 -22.11 7.69
N ARG A 22 -8.09 -23.11 7.40
CA ARG A 22 -6.78 -23.28 8.05
C ARG A 22 -5.61 -23.01 7.13
N TYR A 23 -4.68 -22.20 7.63
CA TYR A 23 -3.52 -21.72 6.90
C TYR A 23 -2.24 -21.90 7.70
N VAL A 24 -1.14 -22.16 7.01
CA VAL A 24 0.22 -22.04 7.56
C VAL A 24 0.78 -20.71 7.11
N LEU A 25 1.15 -19.87 8.08
CA LEU A 25 1.81 -18.59 7.82
C LEU A 25 3.25 -18.59 8.34
N LEU A 26 4.09 -17.80 7.70
CA LEU A 26 5.40 -17.42 8.19
C LEU A 26 5.30 -16.04 8.81
N LEU A 27 5.58 -15.95 10.11
CA LEU A 27 5.70 -14.71 10.84
C LEU A 27 7.15 -14.57 11.32
N ASN A 28 7.87 -13.58 10.79
CA ASN A 28 9.32 -13.47 10.94
C ASN A 28 10.01 -14.78 10.51
N THR A 29 10.53 -15.56 11.47
CA THR A 29 11.19 -16.85 11.23
C THR A 29 10.36 -18.05 11.68
N LYS A 30 9.15 -17.83 12.23
CA LYS A 30 8.31 -18.89 12.80
C LYS A 30 7.16 -19.25 11.88
N LYS A 31 6.96 -20.55 11.67
CA LYS A 31 5.76 -21.08 11.02
C LYS A 31 4.67 -21.28 12.07
N LEU A 32 3.47 -20.79 11.78
CA LEU A 32 2.31 -20.88 12.66
C LEU A 32 1.11 -21.41 11.86
N GLU A 33 0.33 -22.29 12.47
CA GLU A 33 -0.99 -22.66 11.94
C GLU A 33 -2.04 -21.73 12.54
N THR A 34 -2.91 -21.19 11.69
CA THR A 34 -4.00 -20.31 12.12
C THR A 34 -5.29 -20.63 11.40
N LYS A 35 -6.41 -20.18 11.98
CA LYS A 35 -7.69 -20.10 11.31
C LYS A 35 -7.92 -18.69 10.77
N SER A 36 -8.52 -18.57 9.59
CA SER A 36 -8.93 -17.30 9.01
C SER A 36 -10.39 -17.36 8.59
N LEU A 37 -11.14 -16.31 8.92
CA LEU A 37 -12.54 -16.14 8.49
C LEU A 37 -12.64 -15.53 7.09
N ILE A 38 -11.53 -14.99 6.57
CA ILE A 38 -11.42 -14.48 5.21
C ILE A 38 -10.50 -15.39 4.40
N GLU A 39 -10.73 -15.46 3.10
CA GLU A 39 -9.83 -16.19 2.22
C GLU A 39 -8.49 -15.47 2.10
N LEU A 40 -7.41 -16.21 2.35
CA LEU A 40 -6.03 -15.75 2.20
C LEU A 40 -5.41 -16.42 0.97
N GLU A 41 -4.68 -15.64 0.19
CA GLU A 41 -4.01 -16.11 -1.01
C GLU A 41 -2.65 -16.73 -0.65
N VAL A 42 -2.44 -17.97 -1.06
CA VAL A 42 -1.16 -18.68 -0.85
C VAL A 42 -0.07 -18.02 -1.69
N GLY A 43 1.10 -17.81 -1.08
CA GLY A 43 2.24 -17.14 -1.69
C GLY A 43 2.25 -15.62 -1.51
N GLU A 44 1.15 -15.03 -1.06
CA GLU A 44 1.02 -13.59 -0.87
C GLU A 44 1.38 -13.17 0.57
N GLU A 45 1.65 -11.87 0.73
CA GLU A 45 2.05 -11.27 2.00
C GLU A 45 0.95 -10.34 2.52
N TYR A 46 0.82 -10.28 3.83
CA TYR A 46 -0.16 -9.46 4.52
C TYR A 46 0.50 -8.71 5.67
N LEU A 47 -0.04 -7.54 5.98
CA LEU A 47 0.18 -6.84 7.24
C LEU A 47 -0.99 -7.11 8.18
N ALA A 48 -0.71 -7.31 9.46
CA ALA A 48 -1.75 -7.54 10.46
C ALA A 48 -1.36 -6.99 11.83
N GLU A 49 -2.35 -6.64 12.64
CA GLU A 49 -2.13 -6.30 14.05
C GLU A 49 -2.16 -7.56 14.89
N VAL A 50 -1.14 -7.70 15.75
CA VAL A 50 -1.04 -8.84 16.66
C VAL A 50 -1.62 -8.49 18.01
N TYR A 51 -2.53 -9.31 18.51
CA TYR A 51 -3.05 -9.21 19.87
C TYR A 51 -2.82 -10.53 20.59
N GLU A 52 -2.30 -10.45 21.82
CA GLU A 52 -2.13 -11.59 22.69
C GLU A 52 -3.10 -11.49 23.86
N ASN A 53 -3.91 -12.52 24.08
CA ASN A 53 -4.81 -12.61 25.22
C ASN A 53 -4.73 -14.02 25.84
N LYS A 54 -4.30 -14.12 27.10
CA LYS A 54 -4.13 -15.39 27.83
C LYS A 54 -3.37 -16.46 27.04
N GLY A 55 -2.29 -16.06 26.34
CA GLY A 55 -1.46 -16.95 25.53
C GLY A 55 -2.00 -17.29 24.15
N VAL A 56 -3.18 -16.79 23.77
CA VAL A 56 -3.73 -16.92 22.42
C VAL A 56 -3.34 -15.71 21.59
N ILE A 57 -2.64 -15.95 20.48
CA ILE A 57 -2.29 -14.92 19.49
C ILE A 57 -3.43 -14.82 18.47
N SER A 58 -3.91 -13.60 18.25
CA SER A 58 -4.90 -13.29 17.21
C SER A 58 -4.40 -12.17 16.30
N PHE A 59 -4.72 -12.28 15.02
CA PHE A 59 -4.39 -11.30 13.99
C PHE A 59 -5.66 -10.56 13.58
N LYS A 60 -5.60 -9.23 13.54
CA LYS A 60 -6.72 -8.37 13.11
C LYS A 60 -6.27 -7.38 12.05
N ASN A 61 -7.24 -6.80 11.35
CA ASN A 61 -7.03 -5.76 10.34
C ASN A 61 -6.03 -6.22 9.25
N LEU A 62 -6.26 -7.43 8.72
CA LEU A 62 -5.40 -8.01 7.69
C LEU A 62 -5.49 -7.17 6.41
N LEU A 63 -4.34 -6.69 5.96
CA LEU A 63 -4.19 -5.95 4.71
C LEU A 63 -3.24 -6.71 3.80
N LYS A 64 -3.70 -7.10 2.62
CA LYS A 64 -2.81 -7.68 1.60
C LYS A 64 -1.78 -6.64 1.18
N LYS A 65 -0.50 -7.01 1.17
CA LYS A 65 0.57 -6.14 0.72
C LYS A 65 0.43 -5.89 -0.79
N PRO A 66 0.35 -4.64 -1.25
CA PRO A 66 0.30 -4.33 -2.66
C PRO A 66 1.61 -4.74 -3.34
N LYS A 67 1.51 -5.17 -4.61
CA LYS A 67 2.67 -5.48 -5.45
C LYS A 67 3.24 -4.19 -6.00
N ILE A 68 4.16 -3.60 -5.24
CA ILE A 68 4.82 -2.33 -5.58
C ILE A 68 6.13 -2.62 -6.31
N ARG A 69 6.40 -1.92 -7.41
CA ARG A 69 7.70 -1.96 -8.09
C ARG A 69 8.69 -1.06 -7.38
N LEU A 70 9.97 -1.43 -7.39
CA LEU A 70 11.04 -0.57 -6.89
C LEU A 70 11.25 0.57 -7.89
N PHE A 71 11.17 1.81 -7.42
CA PHE A 71 11.41 2.99 -8.24
C PHE A 71 12.11 4.05 -7.38
N GLU A 72 13.42 4.20 -7.56
CA GLU A 72 14.26 5.05 -6.71
C GLU A 72 13.96 6.53 -6.93
N GLU A 73 13.67 6.91 -8.17
CA GLU A 73 13.33 8.27 -8.59
C GLU A 73 11.91 8.69 -8.17
N GLY A 74 11.14 7.79 -7.58
CA GLY A 74 9.75 8.03 -7.22
C GLY A 74 9.57 9.15 -6.20
N ALA A 75 10.47 9.26 -5.21
CA ALA A 75 10.39 10.30 -4.18
C ALA A 75 10.59 11.70 -4.79
N GLU A 76 11.62 11.88 -5.63
CA GLU A 76 11.88 13.14 -6.34
C GLU A 76 10.70 13.53 -7.24
N LEU A 77 10.06 12.54 -7.89
CA LEU A 77 8.89 12.78 -8.73
C LEU A 77 7.67 13.24 -7.92
N ILE A 78 7.45 12.65 -6.74
CA ILE A 78 6.39 13.07 -5.81
C ILE A 78 6.66 14.50 -5.32
N GLU A 79 7.89 14.81 -4.90
CA GLU A 79 8.27 16.15 -4.45
C GLU A 79 8.01 17.19 -5.52
N LYS A 80 8.42 16.91 -6.76
CA LYS A 80 8.14 17.78 -7.91
C LYS A 80 6.63 17.99 -8.12
N LEU A 81 5.85 16.91 -8.07
CA LEU A 81 4.39 16.99 -8.21
C LEU A 81 3.74 17.84 -7.11
N LEU A 82 4.23 17.74 -5.87
CA LEU A 82 3.70 18.50 -4.74
C LEU A 82 4.11 19.98 -4.78
N GLN A 83 5.31 20.30 -5.28
CA GLN A 83 5.84 21.67 -5.35
C GLN A 83 5.29 22.44 -6.56
N GLU A 84 5.28 21.82 -7.74
CA GLU A 84 4.92 22.46 -8.99
C GLU A 84 3.46 22.24 -9.38
N GLY A 85 2.76 21.31 -8.72
CA GLY A 85 1.49 20.77 -9.23
C GLY A 85 1.67 20.08 -10.58
N ASP A 86 0.60 19.65 -11.24
CA ASP A 86 0.64 19.14 -12.62
C ASP A 86 0.30 20.23 -13.65
N GLU A 87 0.97 21.37 -13.54
CA GLU A 87 0.78 22.48 -14.46
C GLU A 87 1.18 22.08 -15.89
N LYS A 88 0.39 22.53 -16.88
CA LYS A 88 0.62 22.24 -18.32
C LYS A 88 0.72 20.74 -18.65
N ALA A 89 0.15 19.88 -17.80
CA ALA A 89 0.13 18.43 -17.91
C ALA A 89 1.55 17.83 -18.10
N TRP A 90 2.53 18.35 -17.35
CA TRP A 90 3.91 17.87 -17.47
C TRP A 90 4.03 16.42 -17.02
N TYR A 91 3.24 15.96 -16.05
CA TYR A 91 3.33 14.61 -15.52
C TYR A 91 2.99 13.58 -16.59
N LYS A 92 1.90 13.81 -17.34
CA LYS A 92 1.53 12.98 -18.49
C LYS A 92 2.65 12.92 -19.54
N LYS A 93 3.20 14.08 -19.90
CA LYS A 93 4.28 14.18 -20.91
C LYS A 93 5.54 13.45 -20.45
N PHE A 94 5.89 13.60 -19.18
CA PHE A 94 7.00 12.90 -18.54
C PHE A 94 6.83 11.38 -18.64
N ILE A 95 5.67 10.84 -18.23
CA ILE A 95 5.42 9.39 -18.31
C ILE A 95 5.50 8.89 -19.75
N ILE A 96 4.88 9.58 -20.72
CA ILE A 96 4.91 9.17 -22.13
C ILE A 96 6.35 9.16 -22.66
N GLN A 97 7.13 10.20 -22.35
CA GLN A 97 8.52 10.27 -22.76
C GLN A 97 9.32 9.10 -22.16
N ARG A 98 9.14 8.82 -20.87
CA ARG A 98 9.82 7.71 -20.20
C ARG A 98 9.42 6.34 -20.74
N LEU A 99 8.17 6.14 -21.13
CA LEU A 99 7.73 4.93 -21.83
C LEU A 99 8.47 4.72 -23.16
N ILE A 100 8.67 5.78 -23.94
CA ILE A 100 9.39 5.73 -25.22
C ILE A 100 10.89 5.47 -25.01
N GLU A 101 11.47 6.07 -23.97
CA GLU A 101 12.90 5.99 -23.65
C GLU A 101 13.30 4.74 -22.85
N SER A 102 12.33 3.99 -22.32
CA SER A 102 12.57 2.87 -21.42
C SER A 102 13.54 1.85 -22.02
N LYS A 103 14.61 1.52 -21.28
CA LYS A 103 15.69 0.64 -21.76
C LYS A 103 15.54 -0.80 -21.29
N SER A 104 14.59 -1.06 -20.39
CA SER A 104 14.33 -2.38 -19.85
C SER A 104 12.83 -2.63 -19.74
N ALA A 105 12.46 -3.92 -19.77
CA ALA A 105 11.09 -4.32 -19.49
C ALA A 105 10.64 -3.87 -18.09
N TYR A 106 11.54 -3.87 -17.11
CA TYR A 106 11.21 -3.45 -15.75
C TYR A 106 10.82 -1.97 -15.67
N GLU A 107 11.65 -1.11 -16.25
CA GLU A 107 11.41 0.34 -16.34
C GLU A 107 10.11 0.64 -17.10
N PHE A 108 9.93 -0.02 -18.24
CA PHE A 108 8.70 0.11 -19.03
C PHE A 108 7.45 -0.27 -18.22
N GLU A 109 7.49 -1.36 -17.46
CA GLU A 109 6.38 -1.80 -16.63
C GLU A 109 6.01 -0.79 -15.53
N ILE A 110 6.99 -0.10 -14.93
CA ILE A 110 6.74 0.98 -13.95
C ILE A 110 5.96 2.11 -14.62
N TYR A 111 6.52 2.70 -15.67
CA TYR A 111 5.89 3.85 -16.34
C TYR A 111 4.56 3.46 -17.00
N LYS A 112 4.41 2.21 -17.43
CA LYS A 112 3.13 1.68 -17.93
C LYS A 112 2.08 1.70 -16.83
N GLU A 113 2.36 1.16 -15.65
CA GLU A 113 1.41 1.18 -14.53
C GLU A 113 1.03 2.62 -14.15
N MET A 114 2.00 3.53 -14.07
CA MET A 114 1.77 4.95 -13.81
C MET A 114 0.87 5.59 -14.89
N PHE A 115 1.09 5.25 -16.16
CA PHE A 115 0.31 5.75 -17.29
C PHE A 115 -1.15 5.29 -17.24
N PHE A 116 -1.39 4.01 -16.95
CA PHE A 116 -2.75 3.46 -16.82
C PHE A 116 -3.49 4.08 -15.64
N ALA A 117 -2.83 4.23 -14.49
CA ALA A 117 -3.42 4.93 -13.35
C ALA A 117 -3.78 6.38 -13.69
N PHE A 118 -2.89 7.07 -14.41
CA PHE A 118 -3.12 8.45 -14.82
C PHE A 118 -4.33 8.59 -15.75
N PHE A 119 -4.58 7.61 -16.62
CA PHE A 119 -5.82 7.56 -17.42
C PHE A 119 -7.10 7.45 -16.58
N GLU A 120 -7.02 6.87 -15.38
CA GLU A 120 -8.11 6.83 -14.40
C GLU A 120 -8.15 8.07 -13.48
N GLY A 121 -7.33 9.08 -13.78
CA GLY A 121 -7.20 10.31 -13.02
C GLY A 121 -6.44 10.14 -11.70
N ILE A 122 -5.57 9.13 -11.61
CA ILE A 122 -4.81 8.80 -10.39
C ILE A 122 -3.32 8.99 -10.66
N TYR A 123 -2.67 9.83 -9.87
CA TYR A 123 -1.20 9.89 -9.82
C TYR A 123 -0.73 8.69 -9.01
N HIS A 124 -0.33 7.60 -9.66
CA HIS A 124 0.23 6.41 -9.00
C HIS A 124 1.75 6.45 -9.14
N ILE A 125 2.48 6.55 -8.04
CA ILE A 125 3.94 6.66 -8.03
C ILE A 125 4.51 5.68 -6.99
N PRO A 126 5.12 4.57 -7.42
CA PRO A 126 5.95 3.77 -6.51
C PRO A 126 7.17 4.59 -6.10
N PHE A 127 7.68 4.39 -4.88
CA PHE A 127 8.90 5.05 -4.43
C PHE A 127 9.65 4.21 -3.41
N VAL A 128 10.84 4.65 -3.01
CA VAL A 128 11.65 4.03 -1.96
C VAL A 128 11.67 4.92 -0.73
N TYR A 129 11.41 4.32 0.43
CA TYR A 129 11.47 4.98 1.73
C TYR A 129 12.27 4.10 2.69
N GLU A 130 13.39 4.61 3.21
CA GLU A 130 14.32 3.88 4.08
C GLU A 130 14.69 2.49 3.54
N GLY A 131 14.95 2.40 2.23
CA GLY A 131 15.30 1.13 1.56
C GLY A 131 14.14 0.16 1.33
N ASN A 132 12.91 0.54 1.70
CA ASN A 132 11.70 -0.26 1.51
C ASN A 132 10.81 0.31 0.41
N ARG A 133 10.02 -0.55 -0.23
CA ARG A 133 9.06 -0.12 -1.26
C ARG A 133 7.87 0.57 -0.63
N ALA A 134 7.51 1.71 -1.18
CA ALA A 134 6.36 2.48 -0.77
C ALA A 134 5.54 2.90 -1.99
N LEU A 135 4.29 3.28 -1.77
CA LEU A 135 3.39 3.69 -2.85
C LEU A 135 2.69 4.99 -2.45
N PHE A 136 2.74 5.95 -3.36
CA PHE A 136 1.97 7.18 -3.32
C PHE A 136 0.89 7.12 -4.38
N GLU A 137 -0.35 7.41 -4.00
CA GLU A 137 -1.43 7.65 -4.93
C GLU A 137 -2.16 8.94 -4.59
N ALA A 138 -2.53 9.72 -5.59
CA ALA A 138 -3.34 10.90 -5.39
C ALA A 138 -4.44 11.02 -6.45
N LYS A 139 -5.63 11.43 -6.02
CA LYS A 139 -6.78 11.69 -6.89
C LYS A 139 -7.49 12.95 -6.44
N LYS A 140 -7.68 13.88 -7.38
CA LYS A 140 -8.42 15.11 -7.15
C LYS A 140 -9.82 15.01 -7.74
N ASN A 141 -10.84 15.37 -6.96
CA ASN A 141 -12.22 15.50 -7.40
C ASN A 141 -12.81 16.82 -6.88
N GLY A 142 -12.90 17.82 -7.76
CA GLY A 142 -13.24 19.19 -7.37
C GLY A 142 -12.22 19.76 -6.38
N ASN A 143 -12.70 20.17 -5.20
CA ASN A 143 -11.86 20.71 -4.13
C ASN A 143 -11.32 19.65 -3.17
N ILE A 144 -11.72 18.39 -3.36
CA ILE A 144 -11.29 17.27 -2.55
C ILE A 144 -10.08 16.62 -3.21
N LEU A 145 -9.00 16.50 -2.46
CA LEU A 145 -7.82 15.71 -2.80
C LEU A 145 -7.76 14.52 -1.85
N GLU A 146 -7.78 13.32 -2.42
CA GLU A 146 -7.49 12.09 -1.70
C GLU A 146 -6.05 11.71 -1.97
N VAL A 147 -5.29 11.39 -0.92
CA VAL A 147 -3.95 10.82 -1.00
C VAL A 147 -3.94 9.48 -0.30
N TYR A 148 -3.46 8.44 -0.97
CA TYR A 148 -3.21 7.13 -0.39
C TYR A 148 -1.70 6.94 -0.31
N LEU A 149 -1.23 6.50 0.86
CA LEU A 149 0.15 6.13 1.10
C LEU A 149 0.19 4.69 1.56
N TYR A 150 1.15 3.92 1.07
CA TYR A 150 1.49 2.64 1.64
C TYR A 150 2.96 2.61 1.99
N PHE A 151 3.27 2.26 3.24
CA PHE A 151 4.62 1.95 3.70
C PHE A 151 4.66 0.51 4.20
N GLU A 152 5.77 -0.21 3.96
CA GLU A 152 5.86 -1.61 4.44
C GLU A 152 5.74 -1.74 5.97
N ILE A 153 6.08 -0.68 6.71
CA ILE A 153 6.12 -0.67 8.17
C ILE A 153 4.77 -0.23 8.77
N PHE A 154 4.15 0.82 8.21
CA PHE A 154 2.88 1.38 8.73
C PHE A 154 1.64 0.85 8.02
N GLY A 155 1.82 0.16 6.89
CA GLY A 155 0.73 -0.21 6.00
C GLY A 155 0.09 1.01 5.35
N ALA A 156 -1.22 0.92 5.11
CA ALA A 156 -1.93 1.90 4.31
C ALA A 156 -2.48 3.07 5.15
N LEU A 157 -2.34 4.28 4.60
CA LEU A 157 -2.89 5.52 5.11
C LEU A 157 -3.69 6.21 3.99
N LYS A 158 -4.82 6.82 4.33
CA LYS A 158 -5.57 7.71 3.42
C LYS A 158 -5.70 9.08 4.05
N ILE A 159 -5.27 10.12 3.35
CA ILE A 159 -5.40 11.50 3.76
C ILE A 159 -6.46 12.13 2.85
N ILE A 160 -7.46 12.76 3.45
CA ILE A 160 -8.50 13.51 2.74
C ILE A 160 -8.26 14.99 3.03
N ILE A 161 -8.08 15.75 1.97
CA ILE A 161 -7.84 17.19 2.00
C ILE A 161 -9.01 17.86 1.28
N ASP A 162 -9.67 18.80 1.96
CA ASP A 162 -10.74 19.60 1.37
C ASP A 162 -10.40 21.08 1.50
N ASN A 163 -10.47 21.81 0.38
CA ASN A 163 -10.10 23.23 0.30
C ASN A 163 -8.72 23.53 0.93
N GLY A 164 -7.74 22.65 0.66
CA GLY A 164 -6.37 22.79 1.14
C GLY A 164 -6.13 22.44 2.62
N LYS A 165 -7.15 21.95 3.33
CA LYS A 165 -7.04 21.52 4.73
C LYS A 165 -7.23 20.02 4.87
N ILE A 166 -6.36 19.37 5.64
CA ILE A 166 -6.55 17.97 6.01
C ILE A 166 -7.83 17.87 6.85
N THR A 167 -8.83 17.13 6.38
CA THR A 167 -10.08 16.91 7.12
C THR A 167 -10.08 15.57 7.84
N ARG A 168 -9.48 14.54 7.23
CA ARG A 168 -9.43 13.18 7.77
C ARG A 168 -8.12 12.50 7.39
N ILE A 169 -7.60 11.71 8.32
CA ILE A 169 -6.55 10.74 8.04
C ILE A 169 -7.05 9.39 8.53
N GLN A 170 -6.97 8.38 7.68
CA GLN A 170 -7.51 7.05 7.93
C GLN A 170 -6.42 6.01 7.85
N THR A 171 -6.54 4.96 8.66
CA THR A 171 -5.70 3.76 8.60
C THR A 171 -6.52 2.55 9.04
N PRO A 172 -6.25 1.34 8.51
CA PRO A 172 -6.90 0.15 9.04
C PRO A 172 -6.28 -0.35 10.37
N PHE A 173 -5.16 0.22 10.80
CA PHE A 173 -4.39 -0.26 11.93
C PHE A 173 -4.57 0.63 13.16
N ALA A 174 -5.29 0.14 14.17
CA ALA A 174 -5.55 0.88 15.41
C ALA A 174 -4.27 1.27 16.15
N LYS A 175 -3.23 0.44 16.07
CA LYS A 175 -1.93 0.67 16.71
C LYS A 175 -1.11 1.73 15.99
N VAL A 176 -1.22 1.80 14.66
CA VAL A 176 -0.63 2.92 13.86
C VAL A 176 -1.35 4.22 14.21
N ALA A 177 -2.69 4.19 14.24
CA ALA A 177 -3.48 5.35 14.65
C ALA A 177 -3.09 5.83 16.06
N HIS A 178 -2.92 4.91 17.01
CA HIS A 178 -2.48 5.24 18.37
C HIS A 178 -1.05 5.81 18.40
N PHE A 179 -0.11 5.18 17.70
CA PHE A 179 1.30 5.60 17.64
C PHE A 179 1.45 7.01 17.05
N LEU A 180 0.68 7.35 16.02
CA LEU A 180 0.76 8.64 15.34
C LEU A 180 -0.21 9.70 15.90
N ASN A 181 -1.00 9.36 16.94
CA ASN A 181 -2.05 10.24 17.46
C ASN A 181 -1.51 11.53 18.09
N GLU A 182 -0.24 11.55 18.49
CA GLU A 182 0.44 12.75 19.00
C GLU A 182 0.66 13.80 17.90
N TYR A 183 0.75 13.36 16.64
CA TYR A 183 1.03 14.24 15.50
C TYR A 183 -0.24 14.57 14.71
N PHE A 184 -1.14 13.59 14.54
CA PHE A 184 -2.37 13.76 13.77
C PHE A 184 -3.53 12.98 14.37
N LYS A 185 -4.76 13.47 14.18
CA LYS A 185 -5.96 12.71 14.55
C LYS A 185 -6.29 11.69 13.46
N PHE A 186 -6.21 10.40 13.80
CA PHE A 186 -6.55 9.30 12.90
C PHE A 186 -7.95 8.75 13.15
N GLU A 187 -8.58 8.32 12.07
CA GLU A 187 -9.78 7.51 12.07
C GLU A 187 -9.41 6.07 11.68
N VAL A 188 -9.76 5.11 12.55
CA VAL A 188 -9.54 3.69 12.26
C VAL A 188 -10.70 3.18 11.40
N VAL A 189 -10.39 2.63 10.23
CA VAL A 189 -11.37 2.07 9.29
C VAL A 189 -11.17 0.56 9.14
N ASN A 190 -12.16 -0.18 8.64
CA ASN A 190 -12.03 -1.64 8.50
C ASN A 190 -11.05 -2.05 7.39
N THR A 191 -11.06 -1.33 6.27
CA THR A 191 -10.26 -1.64 5.09
C THR A 191 -9.86 -0.36 4.38
N LEU A 192 -8.66 -0.37 3.80
CA LEU A 192 -8.15 0.75 3.05
C LEU A 192 -7.32 0.19 1.88
N ASN A 193 -7.86 0.34 0.67
CA ASN A 193 -7.29 -0.22 -0.55
C ASN A 193 -6.60 0.87 -1.38
N PRO A 194 -5.59 0.51 -2.18
CA PRO A 194 -5.07 1.39 -3.22
C PRO A 194 -6.20 1.90 -4.13
N MET A 195 -6.07 3.14 -4.57
CA MET A 195 -6.93 3.77 -5.56
C MET A 195 -6.77 3.12 -6.93
N PHE A 196 -5.56 2.67 -7.27
CA PHE A 196 -5.28 1.97 -8.51
C PHE A 196 -4.71 0.58 -8.23
N VAL A 197 -5.25 -0.41 -8.94
CA VAL A 197 -4.70 -1.77 -8.97
C VAL A 197 -4.59 -2.16 -10.42
N PHE A 198 -3.36 -2.33 -10.92
CA PHE A 198 -3.14 -2.71 -12.30
C PHE A 198 -3.77 -4.08 -12.57
N LYS A 199 -4.83 -4.08 -13.39
CA LYS A 199 -5.46 -5.31 -13.87
C LYS A 199 -4.75 -5.73 -15.15
N ARG A 200 -4.22 -6.95 -15.19
CA ARG A 200 -3.80 -7.54 -16.46
C ARG A 200 -5.02 -7.66 -17.35
N LEU A 201 -5.06 -6.85 -18.40
CA LEU A 201 -6.06 -6.95 -19.45
C LEU A 201 -5.73 -8.22 -20.26
N MET A 202 -6.45 -9.30 -19.96
CA MET A 202 -6.45 -10.63 -20.59
C MET A 202 -5.39 -11.63 -20.09
N ASP A 203 -5.83 -12.58 -19.24
CA ASP A 203 -5.31 -13.96 -19.27
C ASP A 203 -6.03 -14.70 -20.40
N ILE A 204 -5.53 -14.62 -21.63
CA ILE A 204 -5.96 -15.58 -22.65
C ILE A 204 -5.29 -16.90 -22.28
N LYS A 205 -6.05 -17.79 -21.64
CA LYS A 205 -5.69 -19.21 -21.59
C LYS A 205 -5.80 -19.74 -23.02
N GLY A 206 -4.68 -19.76 -23.73
CA GLY A 206 -4.50 -20.57 -24.94
C GLY A 206 -4.18 -22.01 -24.59
#